data_AF-A0A968HJQ0-F1
#
_entry.id   AF-A0A968HJQ0-F1
#
_cell.length_a   1.000
_cell.length_b   1.000
_cell.length_c   1.000
_cell.angle_alpha   90.00
_cell.angle_beta   90.00
_cell.angle_gamma   90.00
#
_symmetry.space_group_name_H-M   'P 1'
#
loop_
_entity.id
_entity.type
_entity.pdbx_description
1 polymer ?
#
loop_
_entity_poly.entity_id
_entity_poly.type
_entity_poly.pdbx_seq_one_letter_code
_entity_poly.pdbx_strand_id
1 'polypeptide(L)'
;MNENIGEELIHELLADPREFDESGRAYALLQAYFDGLPLSTLRPLLQSQDVFVNRSAAFVASELGAGASTLIDDVIPLLRSPDRHVRYYATEVLTVCAKGDRAKEFAHVMRMLECDDDGLRYLTMHLVSRADVSQLEAARRAFEHLAVPDERHVTGLLTLAAEDRVDPDIVAAMMTDADPLVRRYGAIAAKRTFRHFPALIREAVFSKDSEIRKFCQSVVQDHDSSDD
;
A
#
# COMPACT_ATOMS: atom_id res chain seq x y z
N MET A 1 9.76 39.54 7.98
CA MET A 1 10.57 38.31 8.00
C MET A 1 9.65 37.24 8.51
N ASN A 2 9.00 36.47 7.64
CA ASN A 2 8.35 35.25 8.09
C ASN A 2 9.48 34.24 8.25
N GLU A 3 9.89 33.98 9.48
CA GLU A 3 10.67 32.78 9.79
C GLU A 3 9.93 31.57 9.18
N ASN A 4 10.69 30.69 8.53
CA ASN A 4 10.13 29.58 7.78
C ASN A 4 9.56 28.56 8.77
N ILE A 5 8.28 28.71 9.11
CA ILE A 5 7.54 27.83 10.05
C ILE A 5 7.82 26.34 9.76
N GLY A 6 7.97 25.96 8.48
CA GLY A 6 8.33 24.59 8.10
C GLY A 6 9.73 24.17 8.55
N GLU A 7 10.73 25.03 8.45
CA GLU A 7 12.08 24.77 8.97
C GLU A 7 12.09 24.69 10.50
N GLU A 8 11.32 25.54 11.18
CA GLU A 8 11.16 25.49 12.64
C GLU A 8 10.55 24.15 13.08
N LEU A 9 9.47 23.71 12.42
CA LEU A 9 8.85 22.42 12.68
C LEU A 9 9.82 21.25 12.43
N ILE A 10 10.68 21.35 11.42
CA ILE A 10 11.74 20.35 11.21
C ILE A 10 12.76 20.39 12.36
N HIS A 11 13.18 21.57 12.81
CA HIS A 11 14.09 21.71 13.94
C HIS A 11 13.50 21.13 15.24
N GLU A 12 12.22 21.38 15.51
CA GLU A 12 11.50 20.80 16.64
C GLU A 12 11.41 19.28 16.55
N LEU A 13 11.07 18.74 15.38
CA LEU A 13 11.03 17.30 15.14
C LEU A 13 12.40 16.66 15.42
N LEU A 14 13.49 17.31 15.04
CA LEU A 14 14.84 16.79 15.27
C LEU A 14 15.32 16.97 16.71
N ALA A 15 14.78 17.95 17.45
CA ALA A 15 15.16 18.24 18.83
C ALA A 15 14.48 17.28 19.82
N ASP A 16 13.19 17.00 19.64
CA ASP A 16 12.44 16.04 20.45
C ASP A 16 11.45 15.23 19.59
N PRO A 17 11.95 14.22 18.84
CA PRO A 17 11.14 13.48 17.88
C PRO A 17 9.92 12.80 18.47
N ARG A 18 10.04 12.30 19.70
CA ARG A 18 8.97 11.56 20.37
C ARG A 18 7.85 12.50 20.81
N GLU A 19 8.19 13.61 21.44
CA GLU A 19 7.19 14.62 21.80
C GLU A 19 6.53 15.19 20.54
N PHE A 20 7.28 15.36 19.45
CA PHE A 20 6.72 15.82 18.18
C PHE A 20 5.66 14.86 17.61
N ASP A 21 5.93 13.55 17.65
CA ASP A 21 4.99 12.48 17.25
C ASP A 21 3.76 12.46 18.17
N GLU A 22 3.97 12.48 19.49
CA GLU A 22 2.90 12.37 20.49
C GLU A 22 2.00 13.62 20.57
N SER A 23 2.53 14.80 20.26
CA SER A 23 1.79 16.08 20.27
C SER A 23 1.02 16.36 18.98
N GLY A 24 1.11 15.49 17.97
CA GLY A 24 0.42 15.65 16.69
C GLY A 24 0.99 16.74 15.78
N ARG A 25 2.20 17.25 16.06
CA ARG A 25 2.86 18.28 15.23
C ARG A 25 3.18 17.81 13.81
N ALA A 26 3.17 16.50 13.56
CA ALA A 26 3.23 15.94 12.21
C ALA A 26 2.16 16.54 11.27
N TYR A 27 0.97 16.89 11.79
CA TYR A 27 -0.06 17.58 11.00
C TYR A 27 0.34 19.01 10.63
N ALA A 28 0.94 19.76 11.56
CA ALA A 28 1.45 21.10 11.27
C ALA A 28 2.58 21.05 10.23
N LEU A 29 3.46 20.04 10.33
CA LEU A 29 4.50 19.81 9.32
C LEU A 29 3.89 19.47 7.95
N LEU A 30 2.85 18.65 7.90
CA LEU A 30 2.10 18.37 6.68
C LEU A 30 1.52 19.66 6.07
N GLN A 31 0.89 20.53 6.87
CA GLN A 31 0.38 21.82 6.40
C GLN A 31 1.51 22.67 5.80
N ALA A 32 2.69 22.70 6.42
CA ALA A 32 3.83 23.42 5.86
C ALA A 32 4.25 22.90 4.47
N TYR A 33 4.17 21.59 4.21
CA TYR A 33 4.39 21.05 2.86
C TYR A 33 3.30 21.44 1.86
N PHE A 34 2.04 21.49 2.29
CA PHE A 34 0.96 22.05 1.44
C PHE A 34 1.14 23.55 1.17
N ASP A 35 1.72 24.29 2.12
CA ASP A 35 2.04 25.71 2.00
C ASP A 35 3.34 25.99 1.22
N GLY A 36 4.02 24.95 0.73
CA GLY A 36 5.15 25.08 -0.20
C GLY A 36 6.54 24.83 0.40
N LEU A 37 6.65 24.21 1.57
CA LEU A 37 7.94 23.71 2.07
C LEU A 37 8.56 22.75 1.03
N PRO A 38 9.84 22.92 0.63
CA PRO A 38 10.41 22.13 -0.46
C PRO A 38 10.49 20.63 -0.12
N LEU A 39 9.96 19.75 -0.98
CA LEU A 39 10.02 18.29 -0.76
C LEU A 39 11.44 17.73 -0.56
N SER A 40 12.47 18.43 -1.01
CA SER A 40 13.86 18.07 -0.75
C SER A 40 14.20 18.03 0.74
N THR A 41 13.52 18.81 1.58
CA THR A 41 13.72 18.79 3.05
C THR A 41 13.15 17.54 3.70
N LEU A 42 12.20 16.84 3.04
CA LEU A 42 11.60 15.61 3.57
C LEU A 42 12.53 14.39 3.42
N ARG A 43 13.37 14.38 2.37
CA ARG A 43 14.30 13.29 2.05
C ARG A 43 15.21 12.87 3.22
N PRO A 44 15.96 13.79 3.87
CA PRO A 44 16.80 13.40 5.02
C PRO A 44 15.99 12.90 6.22
N LEU A 45 14.73 13.35 6.38
CA LEU A 45 13.86 12.90 7.46
C LEU A 45 13.37 11.47 7.22
N LEU A 46 13.01 11.12 5.97
CA LEU A 46 12.69 9.74 5.57
C LEU A 46 13.88 8.81 5.83
N GLN A 47 15.11 9.27 5.57
CA GLN A 47 16.33 8.49 5.76
C GLN A 47 16.85 8.46 7.22
N SER A 48 16.16 9.12 8.15
CA SER A 48 16.58 9.18 9.55
C SER A 48 16.60 7.80 10.21
N GLN A 49 17.60 7.58 11.05
CA GLN A 49 17.70 6.40 11.92
C GLN A 49 16.78 6.50 13.14
N ASP A 50 16.31 7.70 13.47
CA ASP A 50 15.30 7.88 14.51
C ASP A 50 13.92 7.52 13.97
N VAL A 51 13.26 6.57 14.64
CA VAL A 51 11.98 5.99 14.22
C VAL A 51 10.83 7.00 14.30
N PHE A 52 10.87 7.97 15.21
CA PHE A 52 9.81 8.98 15.31
C PHE A 52 9.97 10.03 14.21
N VAL A 53 11.22 10.39 13.87
CA VAL A 53 11.52 11.27 12.73
C VAL A 53 11.06 10.64 11.43
N ASN A 54 11.50 9.41 11.14
CA ASN A 54 11.15 8.77 9.87
C ASN A 54 9.66 8.38 9.79
N ARG A 55 9.00 8.09 10.91
CA ARG A 55 7.53 7.88 10.95
C ARG A 55 6.79 9.15 10.62
N SER A 56 7.14 10.28 11.25
CA SER A 56 6.55 11.58 10.94
C SER A 56 6.74 11.95 9.46
N ALA A 57 7.93 11.71 8.92
CA ALA A 57 8.23 11.97 7.52
C ALA A 57 7.45 11.05 6.57
N ALA A 58 7.33 9.75 6.90
CA ALA A 58 6.57 8.79 6.11
C ALA A 58 5.08 9.12 6.10
N PHE A 59 4.52 9.51 7.26
CA PHE A 59 3.16 10.03 7.37
C PHE A 59 2.95 11.25 6.46
N VAL A 60 3.81 12.26 6.56
CA VAL A 60 3.71 13.43 5.67
C VAL A 60 3.76 13.01 4.20
N ALA A 61 4.67 12.10 3.82
CA ALA A 61 4.77 11.60 2.46
C ALA A 61 3.49 10.88 1.99
N SER A 62 2.82 10.09 2.83
CA SER A 62 1.57 9.41 2.47
C SER A 62 0.44 10.40 2.24
N GLU A 63 0.32 11.41 3.10
CA GLU A 63 -0.73 12.42 3.01
C GLU A 63 -0.56 13.39 1.82
N LEU A 64 0.66 13.54 1.30
CA LEU A 64 0.91 14.32 0.08
C LEU A 64 0.39 13.63 -1.20
N GLY A 65 0.03 12.35 -1.14
CA GLY A 65 -0.48 11.59 -2.28
C GLY A 65 0.46 11.64 -3.48
N ALA A 66 -0.06 12.01 -4.67
CA ALA A 66 0.74 12.10 -5.89
C ALA A 66 1.88 13.15 -5.83
N GLY A 67 1.79 14.12 -4.90
CA GLY A 67 2.86 15.09 -4.63
C GLY A 67 4.17 14.43 -4.17
N ALA A 68 4.10 13.24 -3.56
CA ALA A 68 5.26 12.48 -3.11
C ALA A 68 5.96 11.66 -4.22
N SER A 69 5.54 11.78 -5.49
CA SER A 69 6.06 10.96 -6.59
C SER A 69 7.58 11.03 -6.78
N THR A 70 8.22 12.14 -6.42
CA THR A 70 9.68 12.31 -6.51
C THR A 70 10.47 11.66 -5.37
N LEU A 71 9.78 11.09 -4.37
CA LEU A 71 10.33 10.48 -3.16
C LEU A 71 10.33 8.94 -3.21
N ILE A 72 9.93 8.32 -4.32
CA ILE A 72 9.83 6.85 -4.43
C ILE A 72 11.12 6.15 -4.00
N ASP A 73 12.28 6.64 -4.44
CA ASP A 73 13.58 6.06 -4.09
C ASP A 73 13.91 6.17 -2.59
N ASP A 74 13.43 7.23 -1.94
CA ASP A 74 13.59 7.45 -0.50
C ASP A 74 12.62 6.60 0.33
N VAL A 75 11.47 6.21 -0.27
CA VAL A 75 10.40 5.45 0.40
C VAL A 75 10.60 3.93 0.29
N ILE A 76 11.15 3.42 -0.80
CA ILE A 76 11.37 1.96 -0.98
C ILE A 76 12.11 1.32 0.21
N PRO A 77 13.20 1.90 0.75
CA PRO A 77 13.88 1.34 1.92
C PRO A 77 12.98 1.22 3.17
N LEU A 78 11.98 2.10 3.32
CA LEU A 78 11.10 2.16 4.48
C LEU A 78 10.17 0.96 4.61
N LEU A 79 9.93 0.22 3.51
CA LEU A 79 9.19 -1.05 3.56
C LEU A 79 9.88 -2.12 4.44
N ARG A 80 11.17 -1.93 4.75
CA ARG A 80 11.95 -2.80 5.64
C ARG A 80 12.10 -2.23 7.05
N SER A 81 11.43 -1.13 7.37
CA SER A 81 11.48 -0.54 8.71
C SER A 81 11.00 -1.53 9.78
N PRO A 82 11.63 -1.57 10.96
CA PRO A 82 11.11 -2.34 12.09
C PRO A 82 9.77 -1.78 12.60
N ASP A 83 9.45 -0.53 12.27
CA ASP A 83 8.20 0.10 12.65
C ASP A 83 7.07 -0.20 11.67
N ARG A 84 5.94 -0.67 12.19
CA ARG A 84 4.77 -1.00 11.38
C ARG A 84 4.09 0.22 10.75
N HIS A 85 4.10 1.39 11.41
CA HIS A 85 3.47 2.59 10.86
C HIS A 85 4.30 3.16 9.71
N VAL A 86 5.64 3.15 9.84
CA VAL A 86 6.53 3.51 8.73
C VAL A 86 6.29 2.63 7.50
N ARG A 87 6.18 1.31 7.68
CA ARG A 87 5.87 0.39 6.58
C ARG A 87 4.47 0.62 5.99
N TYR A 88 3.48 0.91 6.85
CA TYR A 88 2.12 1.28 6.45
C TYR A 88 2.14 2.47 5.50
N TYR A 89 2.70 3.60 5.93
CA TYR A 89 2.74 4.83 5.12
C TYR A 89 3.55 4.67 3.84
N ALA A 90 4.70 3.96 3.92
CA ALA A 90 5.50 3.68 2.73
C ALA A 90 4.73 2.85 1.68
N THR A 91 3.91 1.90 2.12
CA THR A 91 3.07 1.07 1.22
C THR A 91 1.98 1.92 0.55
N GLU A 92 1.37 2.86 1.29
CA GLU A 92 0.41 3.81 0.74
C GLU A 92 1.05 4.73 -0.31
N VAL A 93 2.20 5.34 0.02
CA VAL A 93 2.93 6.21 -0.91
C VAL A 93 3.24 5.48 -2.21
N LEU A 94 3.82 4.27 -2.14
CA LEU A 94 4.17 3.51 -3.33
C LEU A 94 2.95 3.08 -4.13
N THR A 95 1.83 2.75 -3.48
CA THR A 95 0.58 2.43 -4.17
C THR A 95 0.10 3.60 -5.03
N VAL A 96 0.16 4.82 -4.48
CA VAL A 96 -0.27 6.04 -5.18
C VAL A 96 0.73 6.47 -6.24
N CYS A 97 2.03 6.39 -5.93
CA CYS A 97 3.10 7.03 -6.71
C CYS A 97 3.76 6.11 -7.75
N ALA A 98 3.74 4.78 -7.58
CA ALA A 98 4.37 3.86 -8.54
C ALA A 98 3.52 3.76 -9.82
N LYS A 99 3.62 4.79 -10.66
CA LYS A 99 2.88 4.96 -11.93
C LYS A 99 3.82 5.41 -13.03
N GLY A 100 3.36 5.34 -14.29
CA GLY A 100 4.16 5.74 -15.46
C GLY A 100 5.50 5.01 -15.51
N ASP A 101 6.59 5.74 -15.70
CA ASP A 101 7.96 5.19 -15.77
C ASP A 101 8.41 4.51 -14.46
N ARG A 102 7.73 4.78 -13.35
CA ARG A 102 7.99 4.17 -12.03
C ARG A 102 7.02 3.04 -11.70
N ALA A 103 6.14 2.61 -12.61
CA ALA A 103 5.14 1.58 -12.35
C ALA A 103 5.73 0.23 -11.92
N LYS A 104 6.95 -0.11 -12.36
CA LYS A 104 7.65 -1.34 -11.93
C LYS A 104 7.88 -1.40 -10.41
N GLU A 105 7.97 -0.25 -9.74
CA GLU A 105 8.18 -0.20 -8.29
C GLU A 105 6.96 -0.69 -7.51
N PHE A 106 5.80 -0.81 -8.16
CA PHE A 106 4.62 -1.44 -7.58
C PHE A 106 4.87 -2.91 -7.19
N ALA A 107 5.87 -3.58 -7.77
CA ALA A 107 6.31 -4.90 -7.31
C ALA A 107 6.72 -4.91 -5.84
N HIS A 108 7.20 -3.78 -5.29
CA HIS A 108 7.48 -3.66 -3.86
C HIS A 108 6.21 -3.71 -3.01
N VAL A 109 5.12 -3.07 -3.44
CA VAL A 109 3.79 -3.18 -2.79
C VAL A 109 3.30 -4.63 -2.84
N MET A 110 3.46 -5.30 -3.99
CA MET A 110 3.03 -6.69 -4.14
C MET A 110 3.72 -7.64 -3.17
N ARG A 111 5.02 -7.45 -2.88
CA ARG A 111 5.74 -8.24 -1.86
C ARG A 111 5.19 -8.06 -0.45
N MET A 112 4.49 -6.96 -0.17
CA MET A 112 3.87 -6.74 1.14
C MET A 112 2.70 -7.69 1.42
N LEU A 113 2.18 -8.40 0.40
CA LEU A 113 1.21 -9.49 0.57
C LEU A 113 1.81 -10.73 1.27
N GLU A 114 3.12 -10.80 1.42
CA GLU A 114 3.83 -11.91 2.08
C GLU A 114 4.44 -11.51 3.44
N CYS A 115 4.29 -10.26 3.88
CA CYS A 115 4.94 -9.81 5.12
C CYS A 115 4.32 -10.45 6.38
N ASP A 116 5.09 -10.49 7.47
CA ASP A 116 4.67 -11.14 8.72
C ASP A 116 3.59 -10.36 9.50
N ASP A 117 3.29 -9.11 9.12
CA ASP A 117 2.29 -8.28 9.79
C ASP A 117 0.90 -8.44 9.12
N ASP A 118 -0.02 -9.12 9.82
CA ASP A 118 -1.38 -9.37 9.34
C ASP A 118 -2.14 -8.09 8.95
N GLY A 119 -1.96 -7.00 9.71
CA GLY A 119 -2.62 -5.73 9.45
C GLY A 119 -2.08 -5.07 8.17
N LEU A 120 -0.78 -5.19 7.94
CA LEU A 120 -0.13 -4.66 6.74
C LEU A 120 -0.45 -5.50 5.50
N ARG A 121 -0.56 -6.83 5.62
CA ARG A 121 -1.08 -7.67 4.53
C ARG A 121 -2.52 -7.30 4.19
N TYR A 122 -3.36 -7.13 5.21
CA TYR A 122 -4.75 -6.70 5.04
C TYR A 122 -4.84 -5.34 4.32
N LEU A 123 -4.11 -4.32 4.78
CA LEU A 123 -3.99 -3.03 4.10
C LEU A 123 -3.58 -3.22 2.63
N THR A 124 -2.54 -4.00 2.39
CA THR A 124 -2.00 -4.22 1.04
C THR A 124 -3.07 -4.85 0.13
N MET A 125 -3.86 -5.81 0.62
CA MET A 125 -4.98 -6.37 -0.14
C MET A 125 -6.01 -5.28 -0.52
N HIS A 126 -6.33 -4.36 0.40
CA HIS A 126 -7.23 -3.23 0.11
C HIS A 126 -6.65 -2.27 -0.92
N LEU A 127 -5.37 -1.92 -0.81
CA LEU A 127 -4.68 -1.04 -1.75
C LEU A 127 -4.61 -1.66 -3.15
N VAL A 128 -4.14 -2.90 -3.25
CA VAL A 128 -3.99 -3.63 -4.53
C VAL A 128 -5.34 -3.87 -5.21
N SER A 129 -6.43 -4.04 -4.46
CA SER A 129 -7.77 -4.18 -5.05
C SER A 129 -8.19 -2.97 -5.89
N ARG A 130 -7.58 -1.80 -5.66
CA ARG A 130 -7.84 -0.55 -6.39
C ARG A 130 -6.70 -0.16 -7.34
N ALA A 131 -5.69 -1.02 -7.50
CA ALA A 131 -4.55 -0.76 -8.37
C ALA A 131 -4.97 -0.64 -9.84
N ASP A 132 -4.27 0.24 -10.56
CA ASP A 132 -4.43 0.41 -11.99
C ASP A 132 -3.81 -0.77 -12.76
N VAL A 133 -4.41 -1.13 -13.90
CA VAL A 133 -3.95 -2.27 -14.72
C VAL A 133 -2.49 -2.10 -15.14
N SER A 134 -2.02 -0.89 -15.43
CA SER A 134 -0.61 -0.65 -15.79
C SER A 134 0.36 -0.94 -14.63
N GLN A 135 -0.06 -0.69 -13.38
CA GLN A 135 0.73 -1.03 -12.20
C GLN A 135 0.83 -2.55 -12.04
N LEU A 136 -0.30 -3.25 -12.23
CA LEU A 136 -0.37 -4.72 -12.16
C LEU A 136 0.51 -5.36 -13.24
N GLU A 137 0.42 -4.89 -14.49
CA GLU A 137 1.24 -5.39 -15.59
C GLU A 137 2.74 -5.10 -15.39
N ALA A 138 3.09 -3.90 -14.92
CA ALA A 138 4.48 -3.54 -14.66
C ALA A 138 5.09 -4.39 -13.53
N ALA A 139 4.34 -4.59 -12.44
CA ALA A 139 4.74 -5.49 -11.37
C ALA A 139 4.88 -6.94 -11.87
N ARG A 140 3.94 -7.41 -12.71
CA ARG A 140 3.99 -8.76 -13.29
C ARG A 140 5.28 -8.97 -14.07
N ARG A 141 5.62 -8.03 -14.96
CA ARG A 141 6.87 -8.07 -15.73
C ARG A 141 8.09 -8.06 -14.81
N ALA A 142 8.06 -7.29 -13.72
CA ALA A 142 9.17 -7.27 -12.77
C ALA A 142 9.39 -8.63 -12.09
N PHE A 143 8.34 -9.36 -11.72
CA PHE A 143 8.45 -10.72 -11.17
C PHE A 143 8.85 -11.77 -12.22
N GLU A 144 8.39 -11.62 -13.46
CA GLU A 144 8.74 -12.48 -14.60
C GLU A 144 10.23 -12.39 -14.98
N HIS A 145 10.85 -11.21 -14.82
CA HIS A 145 12.26 -10.97 -15.17
C HIS A 145 13.24 -11.14 -14.00
N LEU A 146 12.79 -11.70 -12.86
CA LEU A 146 13.71 -12.11 -11.80
C LEU A 146 14.62 -13.24 -12.30
N ALA A 147 15.79 -13.41 -11.66
CA ALA A 147 16.70 -14.52 -11.97
C ALA A 147 16.01 -15.90 -11.87
N VAL A 148 15.07 -16.02 -10.92
CA VAL A 148 14.08 -17.09 -10.85
C VAL A 148 12.71 -16.39 -10.80
N PRO A 149 11.85 -16.57 -11.83
CA PRO A 149 10.51 -15.99 -11.82
C PRO A 149 9.69 -16.45 -10.61
N ASP A 150 8.95 -15.53 -9.98
CA ASP A 150 7.97 -15.91 -8.97
C ASP A 150 6.60 -16.14 -9.62
N GLU A 151 6.33 -17.41 -9.95
CA GLU A 151 5.11 -17.83 -10.64
C GLU A 151 3.82 -17.50 -9.88
N ARG A 152 3.89 -17.41 -8.53
CA ARG A 152 2.72 -17.06 -7.71
C ARG A 152 2.36 -15.60 -7.92
N HIS A 153 3.36 -14.71 -7.92
CA HIS A 153 3.15 -13.30 -8.24
C HIS A 153 2.76 -13.09 -9.70
N VAL A 154 3.42 -13.78 -10.65
CA VAL A 154 3.11 -13.65 -12.08
C VAL A 154 1.66 -14.07 -12.36
N THR A 155 1.24 -15.24 -11.88
CA THR A 155 -0.11 -15.76 -12.06
C THR A 155 -1.14 -14.88 -11.34
N GLY A 156 -0.87 -14.51 -10.09
CA GLY A 156 -1.74 -13.63 -9.32
C GLY A 156 -1.99 -12.29 -10.03
N LEU A 157 -0.92 -11.64 -10.50
CA LEU A 157 -1.02 -10.35 -11.20
C LEU A 157 -1.70 -10.46 -12.57
N LEU A 158 -1.53 -11.58 -13.29
CA LEU A 158 -2.32 -11.86 -14.51
C LEU A 158 -3.82 -11.90 -14.20
N THR A 159 -4.20 -12.63 -13.15
CA THR A 159 -5.59 -12.73 -12.70
C THR A 159 -6.15 -11.35 -12.32
N LEU A 160 -5.39 -10.53 -11.59
CA LEU A 160 -5.84 -9.19 -11.20
C LEU A 160 -6.03 -8.24 -12.39
N ALA A 161 -5.17 -8.33 -13.41
CA ALA A 161 -5.19 -7.50 -14.62
C ALA A 161 -6.24 -7.96 -15.67
N ALA A 162 -6.75 -9.18 -15.55
CA ALA A 162 -7.80 -9.68 -16.44
C ALA A 162 -9.15 -8.99 -16.20
N GLU A 163 -9.36 -8.44 -15.00
CA GLU A 163 -10.61 -7.78 -14.57
C GLU A 163 -11.83 -8.68 -14.81
N ASP A 164 -12.85 -8.22 -15.54
CA ASP A 164 -14.08 -8.97 -15.84
C ASP A 164 -13.89 -10.13 -16.83
N ARG A 165 -12.70 -10.24 -17.45
CA ARG A 165 -12.37 -11.34 -18.39
C ARG A 165 -11.85 -12.59 -17.69
N VAL A 166 -11.63 -12.53 -16.37
CA VAL A 166 -11.19 -13.69 -15.59
C VAL A 166 -12.33 -14.70 -15.46
N ASP A 167 -12.00 -15.99 -15.56
CA ASP A 167 -12.94 -17.06 -15.24
C ASP A 167 -13.19 -17.06 -13.72
N PRO A 168 -14.45 -16.91 -13.25
CA PRO A 168 -14.76 -16.92 -11.82
C PRO A 168 -14.38 -18.24 -11.13
N ASP A 169 -14.34 -19.37 -11.84
CA ASP A 169 -13.91 -20.65 -11.26
C ASP A 169 -12.41 -20.65 -10.93
N ILE A 170 -11.58 -19.94 -11.71
CA ILE A 170 -10.16 -19.73 -11.40
C ILE A 170 -10.04 -18.92 -10.11
N VAL A 171 -10.81 -17.83 -9.98
CA VAL A 171 -10.78 -16.99 -8.77
C VAL A 171 -11.24 -17.77 -7.54
N ALA A 172 -12.31 -18.56 -7.66
CA ALA A 172 -12.80 -19.44 -6.60
C ALA A 172 -11.74 -20.47 -6.18
N ALA A 173 -11.08 -21.12 -7.15
CA ALA A 173 -10.00 -22.06 -6.89
C ALA A 173 -8.85 -21.40 -6.13
N MET A 174 -8.40 -20.22 -6.57
CA MET A 174 -7.33 -19.46 -5.90
C MET A 174 -7.68 -19.16 -4.43
N MET A 175 -8.92 -18.78 -4.11
CA MET A 175 -9.34 -18.51 -2.73
C MET A 175 -9.31 -19.74 -1.80
N THR A 176 -9.19 -20.94 -2.35
CA THR A 176 -9.10 -22.21 -1.59
C THR A 176 -7.73 -22.88 -1.71
N ASP A 177 -6.77 -22.23 -2.37
CA ASP A 177 -5.44 -22.77 -2.61
C ASP A 177 -4.69 -23.06 -1.30
N ALA A 178 -3.75 -24.02 -1.34
CA ALA A 178 -2.92 -24.37 -0.20
C ALA A 178 -1.98 -23.21 0.19
N ASP A 179 -1.48 -22.45 -0.79
CA ASP A 179 -0.60 -21.30 -0.56
C ASP A 179 -1.41 -20.05 -0.12
N PRO A 180 -1.13 -19.48 1.07
CA PRO A 180 -1.79 -18.26 1.55
C PRO A 180 -1.68 -17.06 0.61
N LEU A 181 -0.56 -16.90 -0.10
CA LEU A 181 -0.39 -15.80 -1.06
C LEU A 181 -1.38 -15.94 -2.22
N VAL A 182 -1.56 -17.15 -2.75
CA VAL A 182 -2.50 -17.43 -3.83
C VAL A 182 -3.94 -17.15 -3.38
N ARG A 183 -4.29 -17.51 -2.14
CA ARG A 183 -5.59 -17.16 -1.56
C ARG A 183 -5.84 -15.65 -1.50
N ARG A 184 -4.82 -14.87 -1.10
CA ARG A 184 -4.92 -13.39 -1.08
C ARG A 184 -5.18 -12.84 -2.48
N TYR A 185 -4.49 -13.33 -3.50
CA TYR A 185 -4.76 -12.95 -4.89
C TYR A 185 -6.19 -13.28 -5.31
N GLY A 186 -6.70 -14.47 -4.97
CA GLY A 186 -8.08 -14.85 -5.23
C GLY A 186 -9.09 -13.89 -4.57
N ALA A 187 -8.88 -13.51 -3.31
CA ALA A 187 -9.76 -12.58 -2.61
C ALA A 187 -9.71 -11.16 -3.21
N ILE A 188 -8.52 -10.68 -3.57
CA ILE A 188 -8.36 -9.39 -4.25
C ILE A 188 -9.06 -9.41 -5.62
N ALA A 189 -8.91 -10.48 -6.39
CA ALA A 189 -9.58 -10.66 -7.68
C ALA A 189 -11.10 -10.66 -7.50
N ALA A 190 -11.62 -11.43 -6.53
CA ALA A 190 -13.05 -11.49 -6.23
C ALA A 190 -13.62 -10.10 -5.88
N LYS A 191 -12.87 -9.27 -5.14
CA LYS A 191 -13.26 -7.89 -4.85
C LYS A 191 -13.28 -7.02 -6.12
N ARG A 192 -12.23 -7.10 -6.95
CA ARG A 192 -12.13 -6.35 -8.21
C ARG A 192 -13.28 -6.68 -9.16
N THR A 193 -13.74 -7.92 -9.16
CA THR A 193 -14.82 -8.39 -10.02
C THR A 193 -16.18 -8.47 -9.31
N PHE A 194 -16.32 -7.91 -8.10
CA PHE A 194 -17.51 -8.10 -7.25
C PHE A 194 -18.81 -7.71 -7.95
N ARG A 195 -18.80 -6.64 -8.75
CA ARG A 195 -19.97 -6.19 -9.53
C ARG A 195 -20.44 -7.22 -10.57
N HIS A 196 -19.53 -8.02 -11.12
CA HIS A 196 -19.82 -9.04 -12.13
C HIS A 196 -20.07 -10.41 -11.51
N PHE A 197 -19.32 -10.76 -10.46
CA PHE A 197 -19.34 -12.07 -9.81
C PHE A 197 -19.54 -11.96 -8.29
N PRO A 198 -20.68 -11.44 -7.81
CA PRO A 198 -20.89 -11.20 -6.38
C PRO A 198 -20.93 -12.49 -5.54
N ALA A 199 -21.22 -13.64 -6.17
CA ALA A 199 -21.20 -14.94 -5.52
C ALA A 199 -19.84 -15.27 -4.88
N LEU A 200 -18.73 -14.90 -5.54
CA LEU A 200 -17.37 -15.16 -5.03
C LEU A 200 -17.16 -14.58 -3.63
N ILE A 201 -17.54 -13.30 -3.43
CA ILE A 201 -17.43 -12.64 -2.13
C ILE A 201 -18.44 -13.22 -1.12
N ARG A 202 -19.70 -13.43 -1.54
CA ARG A 202 -20.76 -13.97 -0.67
C ARG A 202 -20.44 -15.37 -0.15
N GLU A 203 -19.70 -16.18 -0.89
CA GLU A 203 -19.22 -17.48 -0.43
C GLU A 203 -17.97 -17.33 0.44
N ALA A 204 -17.03 -16.47 0.04
CA ALA A 204 -15.78 -16.25 0.75
C ALA A 204 -15.92 -15.66 2.16
N VAL A 205 -17.05 -15.00 2.50
CA VAL A 205 -17.36 -14.60 3.90
C VAL A 205 -17.52 -15.80 4.85
N PHE A 206 -17.60 -17.02 4.33
CA PHE A 206 -17.60 -18.27 5.11
C PHE A 206 -16.28 -19.04 4.99
N SER A 207 -15.24 -18.45 4.40
CA SER A 207 -13.93 -19.08 4.25
C SER A 207 -13.37 -19.54 5.61
N LYS A 208 -12.70 -20.69 5.62
CA LYS A 208 -11.96 -21.19 6.79
C LYS A 208 -10.74 -20.34 7.07
N ASP A 209 -10.15 -19.74 6.04
CA ASP A 209 -9.09 -18.75 6.19
C ASP A 209 -9.68 -17.45 6.77
N SER A 210 -9.18 -17.07 7.95
CA SER A 210 -9.69 -15.91 8.68
C SER A 210 -9.33 -14.58 8.02
N GLU A 211 -8.23 -14.49 7.28
CA GLU A 211 -7.79 -13.30 6.56
C GLU A 211 -8.72 -13.07 5.36
N ILE A 212 -8.96 -14.11 4.56
CA ILE A 212 -9.88 -14.08 3.42
C ILE A 212 -11.31 -13.75 3.88
N ARG A 213 -11.78 -14.42 4.94
CA ARG A 213 -13.11 -14.17 5.51
C ARG A 213 -13.29 -12.71 5.93
N LYS A 214 -12.36 -12.15 6.71
CA LYS A 214 -12.42 -10.76 7.18
C LYS A 214 -12.40 -9.77 6.00
N PHE A 215 -11.50 -10.00 5.04
CA PHE A 215 -11.41 -9.15 3.86
C PHE A 215 -12.72 -9.15 3.06
N CYS A 216 -13.30 -10.31 2.75
CA CYS A 216 -14.55 -10.39 2.01
C CYS A 216 -15.75 -9.83 2.79
N GLN A 217 -15.78 -9.97 4.11
CA GLN A 217 -16.81 -9.34 4.96
C GLN A 217 -16.78 -7.81 4.85
N SER A 218 -15.59 -7.20 4.82
CA SER A 218 -15.46 -5.75 4.64
C SER A 218 -16.01 -5.28 3.28
N VAL A 219 -15.86 -6.09 2.23
CA VAL A 219 -16.38 -5.76 0.89
C VAL A 219 -17.90 -5.68 0.88
N VAL A 220 -18.58 -6.57 1.60
CA VAL A 220 -20.04 -6.54 1.73
C VAL A 220 -20.50 -5.30 2.50
N GLN A 221 -19.85 -5.00 3.63
CA GLN A 221 -20.16 -3.84 4.46
C GLN A 221 -19.96 -2.50 3.71
N ASP A 222 -18.86 -2.38 2.96
CA ASP A 222 -18.56 -1.20 2.14
C ASP A 222 -19.61 -0.99 1.04
N HIS A 223 -20.14 -2.07 0.45
CA HIS A 223 -21.13 -2.00 -0.62
C HIS A 223 -22.51 -1.62 -0.08
N ASP A 224 -22.95 -2.24 1.01
CA ASP A 224 -24.24 -1.94 1.64
C ASP A 224 -24.29 -0.48 2.11
N SER A 225 -23.16 0.09 2.54
CA SER A 225 -23.06 1.50 2.96
C SER A 225 -23.02 2.51 1.80
N SER A 226 -22.83 2.06 0.56
CA SER A 226 -22.75 2.93 -0.62
C SER A 226 -24.04 3.01 -1.44
N ASP A 227 -25.02 2.17 -1.10
CA ASP A 227 -26.36 2.12 -1.73
C ASP A 227 -27.44 2.87 -0.91
N ASP A 228 -27.08 3.41 0.27
CA ASP A 228 -27.89 4.28 1.14
C ASP A 228 -27.56 5.78 0.94
#